data_AF-A0A3N5BD98-F1
#
_entry.id   AF-A0A3N5BD98-F1
#
_cell.length_a   1.000
_cell.length_b   1.000
_cell.length_c   1.000
_cell.angle_alpha   90.00
_cell.angle_beta   90.00
_cell.angle_gamma   90.00
#
_symmetry.space_group_name_H-M   'P 1'
#
loop_
_entity.id
_entity.type
_entity.pdbx_description
1 polymer ?
#
loop_
_entity_poly.entity_id
_entity_poly.type
_entity_poly.pdbx_seq_one_letter_code
_entity_poly.pdbx_strand_id
1 'polypeptide(L)'
;MSKTGKARFTKAAKRLERLVGAKDRLTEEERDRAAGALWELLMAAVQTCLERTGGKVFSERWGQGVVADGRAYVFIFASALGAYDRAGFPLPPGSAEGGQLAVFGLFVEDEAVVNAPRLARAMNVFADVFVVGVSREGKLVKVDAVGYVRHLVKEMTDAKGAVRFAKKRGVTDLQHLRSLQQLWRDYCEGRVVL
;
A
#
# COMPACT_ATOMS: atom_id res chain seq x y z
N MET A 1 -9.19 25.06 11.01
CA MET A 1 -8.82 23.67 10.65
C MET A 1 -8.64 22.85 11.92
N SER A 2 -9.44 21.80 12.12
CA SER A 2 -9.30 20.88 13.26
C SER A 2 -7.90 20.25 13.22
N LYS A 3 -7.10 20.40 14.29
CA LYS A 3 -5.76 19.79 14.43
C LYS A 3 -5.82 18.30 14.79
N THR A 4 -7.00 17.71 14.84
CA THR A 4 -7.25 16.44 15.53
C THR A 4 -6.81 15.22 14.73
N GLY A 5 -7.13 15.14 13.43
CA GLY A 5 -6.75 14.02 12.57
C GLY A 5 -5.23 13.88 12.43
N LYS A 6 -4.54 14.99 12.13
CA LYS A 6 -3.08 15.03 12.01
C LYS A 6 -2.38 14.62 13.32
N ALA A 7 -2.84 15.11 14.47
CA ALA A 7 -2.26 14.74 15.76
C ALA A 7 -2.46 13.25 16.07
N ARG A 8 -3.64 12.70 15.78
CA ARG A 8 -3.93 11.26 15.91
C ARG A 8 -3.03 10.42 15.00
N PHE A 9 -2.84 10.86 13.75
CA PHE A 9 -1.96 10.18 12.81
C PHE A 9 -0.52 10.14 13.32
N THR A 10 0.03 11.28 13.76
CA THR A 10 1.38 11.33 14.33
C THR A 10 1.53 10.46 15.58
N LYS A 11 0.51 10.41 16.45
CA LYS A 11 0.53 9.54 17.64
C LYS A 11 0.52 8.06 17.27
N ALA A 12 -0.34 7.65 16.34
CA ALA A 12 -0.43 6.27 15.86
C ALA A 12 0.86 5.85 15.14
N ALA A 13 1.43 6.73 14.31
CA ALA A 13 2.70 6.52 13.63
C ALA A 13 3.83 6.21 14.62
N LYS A 14 4.05 7.09 15.60
CA LYS A 14 5.07 6.89 16.66
C LYS A 14 4.83 5.64 17.50
N ARG A 15 3.58 5.21 17.65
CA ARG A 15 3.26 3.96 18.36
C ARG A 15 3.66 2.75 17.51
N LEU A 16 3.31 2.75 16.23
CA LEU A 16 3.68 1.68 15.30
C LEU A 16 5.20 1.57 15.16
N GLU A 17 5.90 2.70 14.97
CA GLU A 17 7.37 2.76 14.93
C GLU A 17 8.01 2.17 16.20
N ARG A 18 7.45 2.39 17.40
CA ARG A 18 7.98 1.82 18.65
C ARG A 18 7.71 0.32 18.79
N LEU A 19 6.56 -0.15 18.32
CA LEU A 19 6.18 -1.56 18.41
C LEU A 19 6.99 -2.42 17.43
N VAL A 20 7.13 -1.92 16.19
CA VAL A 20 7.82 -2.62 15.11
C VAL A 20 9.32 -2.37 15.21
N GLY A 21 9.77 -1.13 15.41
CA GLY A 21 11.18 -0.75 15.38
C GLY A 21 11.83 -1.13 14.05
N ALA A 22 13.16 -1.30 14.07
CA ALA A 22 13.94 -1.82 12.93
C ALA A 22 13.95 -3.37 12.91
N LYS A 23 12.88 -4.03 13.37
CA LYS A 23 12.82 -5.50 13.42
C LYS A 23 12.47 -6.04 12.04
N ASP A 24 13.15 -7.10 11.61
CA ASP A 24 12.79 -7.82 10.38
C ASP A 24 11.58 -8.75 10.57
N ARG A 25 11.32 -9.17 11.82
CA ARG A 25 10.22 -10.07 12.16
C ARG A 25 9.67 -9.75 13.55
N LEU A 26 8.37 -10.00 13.70
CA LEU A 26 7.63 -9.86 14.94
C LEU A 26 7.11 -11.22 15.40
N THR A 27 7.05 -11.41 16.72
CA THR A 27 6.28 -12.51 17.33
C THR A 27 4.79 -12.33 17.05
N GLU A 28 3.99 -13.37 17.25
CA GLU A 28 2.53 -13.29 17.06
C GLU A 28 1.89 -12.18 17.92
N GLU A 29 2.22 -12.15 19.22
CA GLU A 29 1.75 -11.09 20.13
C GLU A 29 2.20 -9.68 19.72
N GLU A 30 3.39 -9.55 19.14
CA GLU A 30 3.87 -8.27 18.60
C GLU A 30 3.13 -7.87 17.33
N ARG A 31 2.80 -8.83 16.46
CA ARG A 31 1.98 -8.60 15.27
C ARG A 31 0.58 -8.14 15.65
N ASP A 32 -0.05 -8.75 16.65
CA ASP A 32 -1.38 -8.34 17.10
C ASP A 32 -1.40 -6.91 17.65
N ARG A 33 -0.40 -6.57 18.48
CA ARG A 33 -0.23 -5.20 18.97
C ARG A 33 0.04 -4.22 17.84
N ALA A 34 0.88 -4.60 16.87
CA ALA A 34 1.18 -3.78 15.71
C ALA A 34 -0.05 -3.61 14.79
N ALA A 35 -0.87 -4.65 14.63
CA ALA A 35 -2.12 -4.59 13.87
C ALA A 35 -3.11 -3.59 14.48
N GLY A 36 -3.24 -3.55 15.81
CA GLY A 36 -4.03 -2.53 16.50
C GLY A 36 -3.51 -1.10 16.24
N ALA A 37 -2.19 -0.90 16.29
CA ALA A 37 -1.59 0.40 15.98
C ALA A 37 -1.73 0.78 14.49
N LEU A 38 -1.66 -0.20 13.57
CA LEU A 38 -1.87 0.00 12.14
C LEU A 38 -3.32 0.38 11.83
N TRP A 39 -4.30 -0.22 12.53
CA TRP A 39 -5.70 0.17 12.45
C TRP A 39 -5.93 1.61 12.91
N GLU A 40 -5.36 2.00 14.06
CA GLU A 40 -5.40 3.40 14.54
C GLU A 40 -4.82 4.37 13.51
N LEU A 41 -3.71 3.99 12.85
CA LEU A 41 -3.07 4.79 11.82
C LEU A 41 -3.96 4.96 10.58
N LEU A 42 -4.57 3.87 10.10
CA LEU A 42 -5.50 3.90 8.97
C LEU A 42 -6.69 4.82 9.27
N MET A 43 -7.34 4.65 10.43
CA MET A 43 -8.49 5.48 10.80
C MET A 43 -8.11 6.96 10.96
N ALA A 44 -6.90 7.25 11.46
CA ALA A 44 -6.39 8.61 11.52
C ALA A 44 -6.13 9.20 10.12
N ALA A 45 -5.70 8.38 9.15
CA ALA A 45 -5.54 8.80 7.76
C ALA A 45 -6.90 9.12 7.11
N VAL A 46 -7.91 8.28 7.33
CA VAL A 46 -9.31 8.52 6.90
C VAL A 46 -9.82 9.83 7.47
N GLN A 47 -9.67 10.05 8.78
CA GLN A 47 -10.09 11.29 9.43
C GLN A 47 -9.37 12.51 8.85
N THR A 48 -8.06 12.41 8.61
CA THR A 48 -7.28 13.51 8.01
C THR A 48 -7.75 13.82 6.59
N CYS A 49 -8.08 12.78 5.81
CA CYS A 49 -8.63 12.96 4.46
C CYS A 49 -10.01 13.62 4.50
N LEU A 50 -10.88 13.18 5.41
CA LEU A 50 -12.20 13.75 5.64
C LEU A 50 -12.11 15.24 6.01
N GLU A 51 -11.25 15.59 6.97
CA GLU A 51 -11.03 16.97 7.40
C GLU A 51 -10.50 17.88 6.27
N ARG A 52 -9.72 17.32 5.34
CA ARG A 52 -9.15 18.06 4.20
C ARG A 52 -10.14 18.25 3.06
N THR A 53 -10.95 17.24 2.79
CA THR A 53 -11.78 17.17 1.57
C THR A 53 -13.24 17.53 1.82
N GLY A 54 -13.71 17.50 3.08
CA GLY A 54 -15.13 17.66 3.39
C GLY A 54 -16.02 16.53 2.86
N GLY A 55 -15.42 15.40 2.46
CA GLY A 55 -16.11 14.28 1.82
C GLY A 55 -17.05 13.50 2.74
N LYS A 56 -17.54 12.37 2.22
CA LYS A 56 -18.35 11.40 2.97
C LYS A 56 -17.57 10.10 3.15
N VAL A 57 -17.62 9.53 4.35
CA VAL A 57 -16.95 8.25 4.67
C VAL A 57 -17.86 7.08 4.27
N PHE A 58 -17.27 6.06 3.68
CA PHE A 58 -17.89 4.79 3.33
C PHE A 58 -17.08 3.66 3.94
N SER A 59 -17.73 2.76 4.67
CA SER A 59 -17.09 1.52 5.15
C SER A 59 -17.40 0.39 4.19
N GLU A 60 -16.37 -0.25 3.69
CA GLU A 60 -16.45 -1.35 2.73
C GLU A 60 -15.79 -2.59 3.33
N ARG A 61 -16.09 -3.77 2.77
CA ARG A 61 -15.49 -5.04 3.22
C ARG A 61 -13.96 -5.10 3.10
N TRP A 62 -13.36 -4.17 2.36
CA TRP A 62 -11.92 -4.10 2.14
C TRP A 62 -11.21 -3.06 3.01
N GLY A 63 -11.95 -2.10 3.57
CA GLY A 63 -11.40 -0.96 4.29
C GLY A 63 -12.34 0.25 4.30
N GLN A 64 -11.77 1.45 4.29
CA GLN A 64 -12.51 2.71 4.39
C GLN A 64 -12.32 3.56 3.14
N GLY A 65 -13.38 4.18 2.65
CA GLY A 65 -13.36 5.13 1.55
C GLY A 65 -13.80 6.51 2.01
N VAL A 66 -13.24 7.56 1.42
CA VAL A 66 -13.77 8.92 1.47
C VAL A 66 -14.09 9.35 0.05
N VAL A 67 -15.30 9.83 -0.19
CA VAL A 67 -15.70 10.39 -1.50
C VAL A 67 -15.85 11.89 -1.36
N ALA A 68 -15.12 12.64 -2.19
CA ALA A 68 -15.20 14.09 -2.29
C ALA A 68 -15.01 14.52 -3.75
N ASP A 69 -15.83 15.46 -4.22
CA ASP A 69 -15.76 16.02 -5.57
C ASP A 69 -15.72 14.96 -6.69
N GLY A 70 -16.52 13.89 -6.54
CA GLY A 70 -16.56 12.78 -7.49
C GLY A 70 -15.34 11.86 -7.46
N ARG A 71 -14.38 12.06 -6.55
CA ARG A 71 -13.17 11.24 -6.41
C ARG A 71 -13.21 10.32 -5.20
N ALA A 72 -12.73 9.09 -5.38
CA ALA A 72 -12.55 8.13 -4.31
C ALA A 72 -11.15 8.18 -3.69
N TYR A 73 -11.09 8.27 -2.37
CA TYR A 73 -9.88 8.10 -1.56
C TYR A 73 -10.05 6.85 -0.69
N VAL A 74 -9.39 5.75 -1.07
CA VAL A 74 -9.57 4.42 -0.48
C VAL A 74 -8.38 4.07 0.41
N PHE A 75 -8.66 3.56 1.60
CA PHE A 75 -7.69 3.20 2.65
C PHE A 75 -7.94 1.75 3.06
N ILE A 76 -6.99 0.86 2.77
CA ILE A 76 -7.14 -0.58 3.04
C ILE A 76 -5.90 -1.15 3.71
N PHE A 77 -6.01 -2.34 4.29
CA PHE A 77 -4.82 -3.11 4.68
C PHE A 77 -4.23 -3.88 3.50
N ALA A 78 -2.92 -4.13 3.54
CA ALA A 78 -2.23 -4.96 2.55
C ALA A 78 -2.85 -6.35 2.39
N SER A 79 -3.32 -6.96 3.49
CA SER A 79 -4.02 -8.25 3.48
C SER A 79 -5.33 -8.25 2.67
N ALA A 80 -6.00 -7.09 2.54
CA ALA A 80 -7.23 -6.94 1.78
C ALA A 80 -6.98 -6.68 0.28
N LEU A 81 -5.77 -6.22 -0.09
CA LEU A 81 -5.45 -5.78 -1.46
C LEU A 81 -5.66 -6.90 -2.49
N GLY A 82 -5.31 -8.14 -2.15
CA GLY A 82 -5.53 -9.28 -3.04
C GLY A 82 -6.99 -9.56 -3.35
N ALA A 83 -7.89 -9.35 -2.38
CA ALA A 83 -9.31 -9.55 -2.59
C ALA A 83 -9.96 -8.35 -3.30
N TYR A 84 -9.45 -7.14 -3.05
CA TYR A 84 -9.88 -5.92 -3.73
C TYR A 84 -9.50 -5.92 -5.23
N ASP A 85 -8.28 -6.36 -5.56
CA ASP A 85 -7.80 -6.57 -6.94
C ASP A 85 -8.69 -7.55 -7.71
N ARG A 86 -9.05 -8.69 -7.10
CA ARG A 86 -9.96 -9.66 -7.73
C ARG A 86 -11.36 -9.12 -8.01
N ALA A 87 -11.80 -8.10 -7.26
CA ALA A 87 -13.06 -7.43 -7.51
C ALA A 87 -12.96 -6.32 -8.57
N GLY A 88 -11.76 -6.07 -9.12
CA GLY A 88 -11.52 -5.02 -10.12
C GLY A 88 -11.36 -3.62 -9.52
N PHE A 89 -10.94 -3.51 -8.25
CA PHE A 89 -10.80 -2.23 -7.54
C PHE A 89 -12.07 -1.35 -7.59
N PRO A 90 -13.25 -1.86 -7.17
CA PRO A 90 -14.48 -1.09 -7.24
C PRO A 90 -14.37 0.21 -6.43
N LEU A 91 -14.84 1.30 -7.02
CA LEU A 91 -14.88 2.60 -6.36
C LEU A 91 -16.12 2.71 -5.45
N PRO A 92 -16.04 3.41 -4.30
CA PRO A 92 -17.20 3.64 -3.43
C PRO A 92 -18.34 4.39 -4.16
N PRO A 93 -19.61 4.16 -3.77
CA PRO A 93 -20.75 4.83 -4.38
C PRO A 93 -20.61 6.36 -4.40
N GLY A 94 -20.98 6.98 -5.52
CA GLY A 94 -20.92 8.43 -5.70
C GLY A 94 -19.56 8.99 -6.14
N SER A 95 -18.58 8.12 -6.41
CA SER A 95 -17.35 8.50 -7.09
C SER A 95 -17.40 8.11 -8.57
N ALA A 96 -16.89 8.98 -9.43
CA ALA A 96 -16.71 8.77 -10.86
C ALA A 96 -15.30 8.25 -11.19
N GLU A 97 -14.30 8.61 -10.38
CA GLU A 97 -12.90 8.28 -10.60
C GLU A 97 -12.14 7.98 -9.30
N GLY A 98 -11.04 7.23 -9.39
CA GLY A 98 -10.15 6.96 -8.28
C GLY A 98 -9.16 8.11 -8.07
N GLY A 99 -9.26 8.79 -6.92
CA GLY A 99 -8.28 9.80 -6.51
C GLY A 99 -7.03 9.15 -5.91
N GLN A 100 -7.20 8.40 -4.82
CA GLN A 100 -6.07 7.79 -4.10
C GLN A 100 -6.42 6.38 -3.60
N LEU A 101 -5.47 5.45 -3.67
CA LEU A 101 -5.45 4.22 -2.89
C LEU A 101 -4.26 4.24 -1.92
N ALA A 102 -4.53 4.13 -0.62
CA ALA A 102 -3.51 3.97 0.41
C ALA A 102 -3.60 2.57 1.03
N VAL A 103 -2.53 1.79 0.87
CA VAL A 103 -2.40 0.42 1.37
C VAL A 103 -1.53 0.43 2.62
N PHE A 104 -2.10 0.04 3.76
CA PHE A 104 -1.43 0.00 5.06
C PHE A 104 -0.91 -1.40 5.33
N GLY A 105 0.40 -1.52 5.49
CA GLY A 105 1.09 -2.76 5.87
C GLY A 105 2.09 -2.52 6.98
N LEU A 106 2.61 -3.60 7.58
CA LEU A 106 3.61 -3.47 8.64
C LEU A 106 4.97 -3.08 8.08
N PHE A 107 5.49 -3.85 7.12
CA PHE A 107 6.81 -3.64 6.51
C PHE A 107 6.64 -3.13 5.09
N VAL A 108 6.84 -1.84 4.89
CA VAL A 108 6.45 -1.15 3.65
C VAL A 108 7.13 -1.70 2.39
N GLU A 109 8.42 -2.05 2.47
CA GLU A 109 9.20 -2.54 1.33
C GLU A 109 8.75 -3.94 0.92
N ASP A 110 8.62 -4.85 1.89
CA ASP A 110 8.15 -6.21 1.66
C ASP A 110 6.73 -6.19 1.08
N GLU A 111 5.85 -5.38 1.63
CA GLU A 111 4.47 -5.23 1.16
C GLU A 111 4.43 -4.64 -0.26
N ALA A 112 5.30 -3.68 -0.57
CA ALA A 112 5.41 -3.11 -1.90
C ALA A 112 5.91 -4.14 -2.93
N VAL A 113 6.90 -4.98 -2.60
CA VAL A 113 7.37 -6.05 -3.50
C VAL A 113 6.29 -7.12 -3.70
N VAL A 114 5.75 -7.66 -2.60
CA VAL A 114 4.76 -8.75 -2.63
C VAL A 114 3.49 -8.34 -3.37
N ASN A 115 3.12 -7.07 -3.28
CA ASN A 115 1.92 -6.56 -3.93
C ASN A 115 2.20 -5.80 -5.22
N ALA A 116 3.44 -5.75 -5.71
CA ALA A 116 3.81 -4.97 -6.89
C ALA A 116 2.89 -5.22 -8.10
N PRO A 117 2.50 -6.46 -8.47
CA PRO A 117 1.55 -6.67 -9.58
C PRO A 117 0.17 -6.05 -9.34
N ARG A 118 -0.32 -6.08 -8.10
CA ARG A 118 -1.64 -5.56 -7.71
C ARG A 118 -1.64 -4.04 -7.66
N LEU A 119 -0.58 -3.48 -7.08
CA LEU A 119 -0.35 -2.03 -7.06
C LEU A 119 -0.28 -1.49 -8.49
N ALA A 120 0.41 -2.20 -9.38
CA ALA A 120 0.51 -1.84 -10.77
C ALA A 120 -0.85 -1.81 -11.50
N ARG A 121 -1.76 -2.74 -11.19
CA ARG A 121 -3.13 -2.72 -11.72
C ARG A 121 -3.99 -1.63 -11.08
N ALA A 122 -3.83 -1.38 -9.78
CA ALA A 122 -4.56 -0.32 -9.09
C ALA A 122 -4.27 1.08 -9.68
N MET A 123 -3.08 1.29 -10.23
CA MET A 123 -2.67 2.53 -10.90
C MET A 123 -3.49 2.84 -12.17
N ASN A 124 -4.18 1.86 -12.75
CA ASN A 124 -5.13 2.10 -13.86
C ASN A 124 -6.48 2.64 -13.37
N VAL A 125 -6.74 2.60 -12.06
CA VAL A 125 -8.02 2.98 -11.44
C VAL A 125 -7.87 4.22 -10.57
N PHE A 126 -6.75 4.35 -9.87
CA PHE A 126 -6.45 5.46 -8.97
C PHE A 126 -5.31 6.32 -9.51
N ALA A 127 -5.49 7.64 -9.45
CA ALA A 127 -4.44 8.59 -9.84
C ALA A 127 -3.20 8.48 -8.94
N ASP A 128 -3.40 8.29 -7.64
CA ASP A 128 -2.34 8.10 -6.65
C ASP A 128 -2.44 6.73 -5.98
N VAL A 129 -1.35 5.97 -5.91
CA VAL A 129 -1.28 4.70 -5.16
C VAL A 129 -0.10 4.73 -4.20
N PHE A 130 -0.37 4.56 -2.92
CA PHE A 130 0.64 4.59 -1.86
C PHE A 130 0.64 3.30 -1.04
N VAL A 131 1.83 2.88 -0.63
CA VAL A 131 2.01 1.90 0.45
C VAL A 131 2.54 2.63 1.68
N VAL A 132 1.88 2.43 2.82
CA VAL A 132 2.24 3.04 4.10
C VAL A 132 2.63 1.93 5.07
N GLY A 133 3.79 2.05 5.69
CA GLY A 133 4.28 1.08 6.65
C GLY A 133 5.60 1.50 7.26
N VAL A 134 6.25 0.60 7.99
CA VAL A 134 7.55 0.83 8.64
C VAL A 134 8.67 0.35 7.72
N SER A 135 9.71 1.17 7.55
CA SER A 135 10.93 0.83 6.81
C SER A 135 11.89 -0.01 7.65
N ARG A 136 12.98 -0.50 7.05
CA ARG A 136 14.07 -1.18 7.77
C ARG A 136 14.77 -0.30 8.81
N GLU A 137 14.67 1.02 8.67
CA GLU A 137 15.18 1.98 9.65
C GLU A 137 14.23 2.17 10.85
N GLY A 138 13.10 1.44 10.86
CA GLY A 138 12.09 1.54 11.91
C GLY A 138 11.27 2.83 11.86
N LYS A 139 11.20 3.48 10.69
CA LYS A 139 10.45 4.72 10.48
C LYS A 139 9.19 4.49 9.67
N LEU A 140 8.12 5.18 10.02
CA LEU A 140 6.93 5.20 9.20
C LEU A 140 7.23 5.96 7.90
N VAL A 141 7.07 5.28 6.79
CA VAL A 141 7.27 5.85 5.46
C VAL A 141 6.05 5.62 4.59
N LYS A 142 5.94 6.47 3.56
CA LYS A 142 4.95 6.35 2.51
C LYS A 142 5.70 6.20 1.19
N VAL A 143 5.52 5.07 0.54
CA VAL A 143 6.10 4.77 -0.77
C VAL A 143 5.07 5.08 -1.86
N ASP A 144 5.48 5.85 -2.86
CA ASP A 144 4.75 5.98 -4.11
C ASP A 144 4.88 4.67 -4.90
N ALA A 145 3.76 3.97 -5.08
CA ALA A 145 3.75 2.68 -5.75
C ALA A 145 4.09 2.79 -7.24
N VAL A 146 3.77 3.92 -7.89
CA VAL A 146 4.09 4.14 -9.31
C VAL A 146 5.60 4.22 -9.49
N GLY A 147 6.25 5.13 -8.75
CA GLY A 147 7.70 5.27 -8.77
C GLY A 147 8.42 3.97 -8.39
N TYR A 148 7.90 3.25 -7.40
CA TYR A 148 8.47 1.98 -6.94
C TYR A 148 8.36 0.86 -7.99
N VAL A 149 7.17 0.65 -8.57
CA VAL A 149 6.96 -0.39 -9.58
C VAL A 149 7.76 -0.10 -10.86
N ARG A 150 7.81 1.18 -11.28
CA ARG A 150 8.69 1.61 -12.39
C ARG A 150 10.15 1.29 -12.12
N HIS A 151 10.62 1.57 -10.90
CA HIS A 151 11.98 1.24 -10.50
C HIS A 151 12.24 -0.27 -10.57
N LEU A 152 11.35 -1.10 -10.00
CA LEU A 152 11.47 -2.57 -10.08
C LEU A 152 11.53 -3.08 -11.51
N VAL A 153 10.66 -2.60 -12.40
CA VAL A 153 10.65 -3.02 -13.80
C VAL A 153 11.92 -2.59 -14.53
N LYS A 154 12.43 -1.38 -14.27
CA LYS A 154 13.71 -0.94 -14.80
C LYS A 154 14.84 -1.87 -14.38
N GLU A 155 14.94 -2.19 -13.10
CA GLU A 155 15.98 -3.09 -12.59
C GLU A 155 15.85 -4.52 -13.11
N MET A 156 14.63 -5.01 -13.31
CA MET A 156 14.38 -6.29 -13.97
C MET A 156 14.83 -6.26 -15.43
N THR A 157 14.60 -5.16 -16.13
CA THR A 157 15.06 -4.95 -17.51
C THR A 157 16.58 -4.98 -17.59
N ASP A 158 17.26 -4.22 -16.72
CA ASP A 158 18.72 -4.17 -16.61
C ASP A 158 19.33 -5.54 -16.25
N ALA A 159 18.61 -6.33 -15.46
CA ALA A 159 18.99 -7.70 -15.12
C ALA A 159 18.68 -8.73 -16.23
N LYS A 160 17.96 -8.33 -17.29
CA LYS A 160 17.44 -9.21 -18.35
C LYS A 160 16.42 -10.24 -17.84
N GLY A 161 15.52 -9.80 -16.98
CA GLY A 161 14.36 -10.53 -16.48
C GLY A 161 14.29 -10.72 -14.97
N ALA A 162 13.08 -11.01 -14.46
CA ALA A 162 12.77 -11.16 -13.03
C ALA A 162 13.64 -12.19 -12.29
N VAL A 163 13.94 -13.34 -12.93
CA VAL A 163 14.73 -14.41 -12.28
C VAL A 163 16.17 -13.95 -12.04
N ARG A 164 16.80 -13.30 -13.03
CA ARG A 164 18.16 -12.78 -12.90
C ARG A 164 18.20 -11.62 -11.91
N PHE A 165 17.19 -10.75 -11.93
CA PHE A 165 17.02 -9.68 -10.96
C PHE A 165 16.96 -10.23 -9.52
N ALA A 166 16.05 -11.18 -9.26
CA ALA A 166 15.89 -11.77 -7.95
C ALA A 166 17.17 -12.45 -7.46
N LYS A 167 17.88 -13.18 -8.33
CA LYS A 167 19.18 -13.78 -8.01
C LYS A 167 20.22 -12.73 -7.64
N LYS A 168 20.32 -11.62 -8.41
CA LYS A 168 21.25 -10.51 -8.11
C LYS A 168 20.92 -9.80 -6.80
N ARG A 169 19.64 -9.68 -6.48
CA ARG A 169 19.13 -9.05 -5.24
C ARG A 169 19.13 -9.99 -4.03
N GLY A 170 19.52 -11.26 -4.19
CA GLY A 170 19.50 -12.24 -3.10
C GLY A 170 18.10 -12.55 -2.58
N VAL A 171 17.05 -12.40 -3.41
CA VAL A 171 15.67 -12.68 -3.02
C VAL A 171 15.49 -14.20 -2.95
N THR A 172 15.32 -14.72 -1.74
CA THR A 172 15.15 -16.16 -1.47
C THR A 172 13.70 -16.52 -1.13
N ASP A 173 12.88 -15.55 -0.77
CA ASP A 173 11.49 -15.78 -0.42
C ASP A 173 10.63 -16.11 -1.65
N LEU A 174 9.90 -17.22 -1.59
CA LEU A 174 9.10 -17.74 -2.70
C LEU A 174 7.94 -16.80 -3.08
N GLN A 175 7.35 -16.09 -2.12
CA GLN A 175 6.25 -15.17 -2.39
C GLN A 175 6.75 -13.92 -3.12
N HIS A 176 7.89 -13.38 -2.72
CA HIS A 176 8.56 -12.28 -3.42
C HIS A 176 8.92 -12.70 -4.85
N LEU A 177 9.52 -13.88 -5.03
CA LEU A 177 9.88 -14.42 -6.36
C LEU A 177 8.65 -14.52 -7.30
N ARG A 178 7.56 -15.10 -6.81
CA ARG A 178 6.32 -15.23 -7.60
C ARG A 178 5.75 -13.86 -7.98
N SER A 179 5.79 -12.91 -7.05
CA SER A 179 5.25 -11.56 -7.28
C SER A 179 6.08 -10.80 -8.31
N LEU A 180 7.41 -10.88 -8.24
CA LEU A 180 8.32 -10.28 -9.24
C LEU A 180 8.15 -10.92 -10.62
N GLN A 181 8.04 -12.25 -10.69
CA GLN A 181 7.79 -12.97 -11.94
C GLN A 181 6.43 -12.59 -12.56
N GLN A 182 5.39 -12.46 -11.73
CA GLN A 182 4.09 -12.01 -12.20
C GLN A 182 4.15 -10.58 -12.73
N LEU A 183 4.75 -9.65 -11.99
CA LEU A 183 4.90 -8.26 -12.45
C LEU A 183 5.64 -8.19 -13.79
N TRP A 184 6.75 -8.92 -13.91
CA TRP A 184 7.55 -8.94 -15.14
C TRP A 184 6.76 -9.49 -16.34
N ARG A 185 6.02 -10.58 -16.14
CA ARG A 185 5.14 -11.13 -17.18
C ARG A 185 4.05 -10.13 -17.57
N ASP A 186 3.36 -9.54 -16.60
CA ASP A 186 2.29 -8.58 -16.85
C ASP A 186 2.82 -7.33 -17.60
N TYR A 187 4.03 -6.88 -17.28
CA TYR A 187 4.73 -5.82 -18.01
C TYR A 187 5.07 -6.21 -19.45
N CYS A 188 5.70 -7.37 -19.66
CA CYS A 188 6.06 -7.87 -21.00
C CYS A 188 4.85 -8.12 -21.90
N GLU A 189 3.71 -8.50 -21.31
CA GLU A 189 2.45 -8.72 -22.01
C GLU A 189 1.62 -7.43 -22.21
N GLY A 190 2.13 -6.27 -21.77
CA GLY A 190 1.44 -4.98 -21.90
C GLY A 190 0.18 -4.84 -21.04
N ARG A 191 -0.01 -5.73 -20.04
CA ARG A 191 -1.13 -5.68 -19.10
C ARG A 191 -0.97 -4.62 -18.01
N VAL A 192 0.25 -4.13 -17.84
CA VAL A 192 0.58 -3.02 -16.95
C VAL A 192 1.27 -1.95 -17.80
N VAL A 193 0.70 -0.75 -17.81
CA VAL A 193 1.31 0.43 -18.42
C VAL A 193 2.02 1.20 -17.31
N LEU A 194 3.33 1.33 -17.42
CA LEU A 194 4.18 2.04 -16.46
C LEU A 194 4.68 3.34 -17.05
#